data_AF-A0A0D0CYH2-F1
#
_entry.id   AF-A0A0D0CYH2-F1
#
_cell.length_a   1.000
_cell.length_b   1.000
_cell.length_c   1.000
_cell.angle_alpha   90.00
_cell.angle_beta   90.00
_cell.angle_gamma   90.00
#
_symmetry.space_group_name_H-M   'P 1'
#
loop_
_entity.id
_entity.type
_entity.pdbx_description
1 polymer ?
#
loop_
_entity_poly.entity_id
_entity_poly.type
_entity_poly.pdbx_seq_one_letter_code
_entity_poly.pdbx_strand_id
1 'polypeptide(L)'
;CKSCIGFHGWCKPCVARVHKYLPFHRLEIWAGSCYEDVSLGELGFIWFLGHGGEPCPGSSDWEDMESSHNTSQITVVHSSGIFSHTVSWCTCSNAPKGERHLQL
;
A
#
# COMPACT_ATOMS: atom_id res chain seq x y z
N CYS A 1 10.15 -4.90 10.09
CA CYS A 1 9.38 -3.67 10.39
C CYS A 1 9.97 -3.05 11.65
N LYS A 2 10.42 -1.79 11.58
CA LYS A 2 11.02 -1.05 12.69
C LYS A 2 10.00 -0.55 13.72
N SER A 3 8.74 -0.44 13.32
CA SER A 3 7.66 0.14 14.14
C SER A 3 6.79 -0.90 14.84
N CYS A 4 6.74 -2.14 14.33
CA CYS A 4 5.95 -3.21 14.94
C CYS A 4 6.66 -3.80 16.17
N ILE A 5 5.87 -4.14 17.19
CA ILE A 5 6.31 -4.86 18.38
C ILE A 5 6.06 -6.35 18.17
N GLY A 6 7.00 -7.22 18.56
CA GLY A 6 6.82 -8.67 18.49
C GLY A 6 7.66 -9.36 17.42
N PHE A 7 7.03 -10.12 16.51
CA PHE A 7 7.73 -10.90 15.47
C PHE A 7 8.13 -9.99 14.30
N HIS A 8 9.37 -10.07 13.82
CA HIS A 8 9.91 -9.16 12.78
C HIS A 8 10.26 -9.83 11.45
N GLY A 9 10.08 -11.15 11.33
CA GLY A 9 10.37 -11.92 10.12
C GLY A 9 9.11 -12.30 9.36
N TRP A 10 8.90 -11.77 8.16
CA TRP A 10 7.78 -12.15 7.30
C TRP A 10 8.25 -12.36 5.86
N CYS A 11 7.59 -13.27 5.14
CA CYS A 11 7.66 -13.25 3.68
C CYS A 11 6.91 -12.03 3.12
N LYS A 12 7.18 -11.65 1.86
CA LYS A 12 6.57 -10.47 1.21
C LYS A 12 5.03 -10.43 1.30
N PRO A 13 4.29 -11.53 1.06
CA PRO A 13 2.84 -11.52 1.21
C PRO A 13 2.36 -11.31 2.65
N CYS A 14 3.04 -11.92 3.63
CA CYS A 14 2.67 -11.78 5.04
C CYS A 14 2.90 -10.35 5.55
N VAL A 15 4.02 -9.71 5.17
CA VAL A 15 4.28 -8.33 5.58
C VAL A 15 3.26 -7.37 4.97
N ALA A 16 2.92 -7.51 3.68
CA ALA A 16 1.88 -6.69 3.06
C ALA A 16 0.52 -6.85 3.76
N ARG A 17 0.13 -8.09 4.09
CA ARG A 17 -1.14 -8.37 4.80
C ARG A 17 -1.18 -7.77 6.20
N VAL A 18 -0.12 -7.93 7.00
CA VAL A 18 -0.06 -7.41 8.38
C VAL A 18 -0.04 -5.88 8.40
N HIS A 19 0.60 -5.25 7.42
CA HIS A 19 0.76 -3.80 7.37
C HIS A 19 -0.30 -3.10 6.51
N LYS A 20 -1.32 -3.82 6.03
CA LYS A 20 -2.40 -3.28 5.20
C LYS A 20 -3.04 -2.01 5.77
N TYR A 21 -3.17 -1.95 7.09
CA TYR A 21 -3.77 -0.83 7.83
C TYR A 21 -2.73 0.06 8.52
N LEU A 22 -1.45 -0.15 8.23
CA LEU A 22 -0.31 0.52 8.85
C LEU A 22 0.63 1.07 7.76
N PRO A 23 0.13 1.91 6.83
CA PRO A 23 0.89 2.34 5.64
C PRO A 23 2.17 3.11 5.99
N PHE A 24 2.23 3.75 7.16
CA PHE A 24 3.37 4.57 7.60
C PHE A 24 4.37 3.84 8.51
N HIS A 25 4.30 2.51 8.56
CA HIS A 25 5.31 1.70 9.24
C HIS A 25 6.55 1.53 8.37
N ARG A 26 7.75 1.65 8.98
CA ARG A 26 9.02 1.48 8.26
C ARG A 26 9.40 0.02 8.18
N LEU A 27 9.64 -0.46 6.98
CA LEU A 27 10.05 -1.83 6.72
C LEU A 27 11.52 -1.89 6.33
N GLU A 28 12.09 -3.05 6.59
CA GLU A 28 13.43 -3.41 6.12
C GLU A 28 13.38 -4.81 5.54
N ILE A 29 14.25 -5.07 4.56
CA ILE A 29 14.47 -6.38 3.96
C ILE A 29 15.93 -6.78 4.16
N TRP A 30 16.17 -8.08 4.37
CA TRP A 30 17.52 -8.62 4.46
C TRP A 30 18.12 -8.73 3.05
N ALA A 31 19.18 -7.96 2.78
CA ALA A 31 19.87 -7.92 1.49
C ALA A 31 21.06 -8.91 1.39
N GLY A 32 21.23 -9.78 2.38
CA GLY A 32 22.30 -10.79 2.43
C GLY A 32 23.42 -10.47 3.42
N SER A 33 23.73 -9.19 3.61
CA SER A 33 24.77 -8.71 4.55
C SER A 33 24.23 -7.79 5.64
N CYS A 34 23.20 -7.00 5.32
CA CYS A 34 22.54 -6.10 6.24
C CYS A 34 21.05 -5.96 5.90
N TYR A 35 20.34 -5.26 6.77
CA TYR A 35 18.99 -4.80 6.52
C TYR A 35 19.03 -3.47 5.77
N GLU A 36 18.21 -3.37 4.72
CA GLU A 36 18.01 -2.16 3.93
C GLU A 36 16.55 -1.72 4.04
N ASP A 37 16.32 -0.40 4.01
CA ASP A 37 14.97 0.15 4.00
C ASP A 37 14.23 -0.32 2.75
N VAL A 38 12.95 -0.68 2.91
CA VAL A 38 12.08 -1.06 1.79
C VAL A 38 10.69 -0.47 2.01
N SER A 39 10.04 -0.04 0.95
CA SER A 39 8.66 0.42 0.99
C SER A 39 7.68 -0.75 0.93
N LEU A 40 6.46 -0.54 1.42
CA LEU A 40 5.37 -1.49 1.23
C LEU A 40 5.10 -1.76 -0.26
N GLY A 41 5.19 -0.73 -1.10
CA GLY A 41 4.96 -0.83 -2.54
C GLY A 41 5.94 -1.79 -3.24
N GLU A 42 7.23 -1.73 -2.88
CA GLU A 42 8.26 -2.66 -3.40
C GLU A 42 8.02 -4.12 -2.97
N LEU A 43 7.21 -4.33 -1.94
CA LEU A 43 6.79 -5.66 -1.48
C LEU A 43 5.46 -6.11 -2.09
N GLY A 44 4.91 -5.34 -3.04
CA GLY A 44 3.67 -5.65 -3.77
C GLY A 44 2.40 -5.15 -3.08
N PHE A 45 2.51 -4.27 -2.09
CA PHE A 45 1.33 -3.67 -1.46
C PHE A 45 0.73 -2.57 -2.34
N ILE A 46 -0.58 -2.67 -2.58
CA ILE A 46 -1.36 -1.62 -3.19
C ILE A 46 -2.39 -1.14 -2.17
N TRP A 47 -2.45 0.17 -1.98
CA TRP A 47 -3.37 0.79 -1.06
C TRP A 47 -4.69 1.09 -1.76
N PHE A 48 -5.67 0.20 -1.58
CA PHE A 48 -7.01 0.41 -2.09
C PHE A 48 -7.74 1.48 -1.27
N LEU A 49 -8.12 2.56 -1.92
CA LEU A 49 -8.85 3.69 -1.32
C LEU A 49 -10.34 3.48 -1.51
N GLY A 50 -11.00 3.04 -0.44
CA GLY A 50 -12.39 2.59 -0.44
C GLY A 50 -12.50 1.17 0.11
N HIS A 51 -13.73 0.68 0.29
CA HIS A 51 -14.03 -0.71 0.68
C HIS A 51 -13.21 -1.28 1.86
N GLY A 52 -12.83 -0.44 2.84
CA GLY A 52 -12.01 -0.90 3.97
C GLY A 52 -10.62 -1.43 3.57
N GLY A 53 -10.06 -0.90 2.47
CA GLY A 53 -8.76 -1.32 1.95
C GLY A 53 -8.80 -2.55 1.06
N GLU A 54 -9.98 -3.04 0.68
CA GLU A 54 -10.14 -4.14 -0.28
C GLU A 54 -10.26 -3.61 -1.73
N PRO A 55 -9.92 -4.45 -2.73
CA PRO A 55 -10.24 -4.15 -4.12
C PRO A 55 -11.74 -3.91 -4.35
N CYS A 56 -12.07 -3.13 -5.38
CA CYS A 56 -13.47 -2.96 -5.77
C CYS A 56 -14.07 -4.31 -6.24
N PRO A 57 -15.32 -4.65 -5.89
CA PRO A 57 -15.93 -5.95 -6.27
C PRO A 57 -16.01 -6.25 -7.77
N GLY A 58 -15.78 -5.26 -8.63
CA GLY A 58 -15.77 -5.40 -10.09
C GLY A 58 -14.38 -5.36 -10.73
N SER A 59 -13.29 -5.28 -9.96
CA SER A 59 -11.93 -5.50 -10.48
C SER A 59 -11.66 -7.00 -10.45
N SER A 60 -12.18 -7.75 -11.42
CA SER A 60 -12.16 -9.22 -11.37
C SER A 60 -10.78 -9.81 -11.58
N ASP A 61 -9.81 -9.08 -12.14
CA ASP A 61 -8.54 -9.68 -12.55
C ASP A 61 -7.34 -8.84 -12.13
N TRP A 62 -6.35 -9.50 -11.52
CA TRP A 62 -5.06 -8.87 -11.17
C TRP A 62 -4.31 -8.39 -12.42
N GLU A 63 -4.58 -9.01 -13.58
CA GLU A 63 -4.00 -8.66 -14.88
C GLU A 63 -4.54 -7.33 -15.40
N ASP A 64 -5.78 -6.96 -15.03
CA ASP A 64 -6.37 -5.65 -15.37
C ASP A 64 -5.91 -4.54 -14.42
N MET A 65 -5.30 -4.88 -13.28
CA MET A 65 -4.91 -3.89 -12.28
C MET A 65 -3.67 -3.10 -12.71
N GLU A 66 -2.71 -3.75 -13.38
CA GLU A 66 -1.53 -3.09 -13.95
C GLU A 66 -1.86 -2.19 -15.16
N SER A 67 -2.92 -2.51 -15.90
CA SER A 67 -3.38 -1.73 -17.06
C SER A 67 -4.43 -0.66 -16.70
N SER A 68 -4.98 -0.72 -15.48
CA SER A 68 -6.06 0.18 -15.06
C SER A 68 -5.55 1.61 -14.78
N HIS A 69 -6.10 2.58 -15.52
CA HIS A 69 -6.02 4.04 -15.28
C HIS A 69 -6.52 4.49 -13.89
N ASN A 70 -6.78 3.54 -13.00
CA ASN A 70 -7.22 3.73 -11.64
C ASN A 70 -6.03 3.96 -10.72
N THR A 71 -4.85 3.38 -10.96
CA THR A 71 -3.76 3.47 -9.99
C THR A 71 -3.00 4.80 -10.05
N SER A 72 -2.39 5.20 -8.93
CA SER A 72 -1.54 6.39 -8.86
C SER A 72 -0.40 6.18 -7.88
N GLN A 73 0.77 6.75 -8.16
CA GLN A 73 1.83 6.85 -7.15
C GLN A 73 1.60 8.12 -6.33
N ILE A 74 1.57 7.99 -5.01
CA ILE A 74 1.48 9.12 -4.09
C ILE A 74 2.67 9.13 -3.15
N THR A 75 3.10 10.32 -2.78
CA THR A 75 4.09 10.54 -1.72
C THR A 75 3.39 11.24 -0.58
N VAL A 76 3.38 10.60 0.60
CA VAL A 76 2.78 11.14 1.83
C VAL A 76 3.90 11.63 2.72
N VAL A 77 3.82 12.88 3.16
CA VAL A 77 4.68 13.45 4.19
C VAL A 77 3.96 13.32 5.53
N HIS A 78 4.50 12.51 6.42
CA HIS A 78 3.95 12.21 7.74
C HIS A 78 4.99 12.59 8.82
N SER A 79 4.55 12.74 10.07
CA SER A 79 5.42 13.07 11.21
C SER A 79 6.54 12.03 11.42
N SER A 80 6.31 10.77 11.03
CA SER A 80 7.31 9.68 11.08
C SER A 80 8.20 9.59 9.83
N GLY A 81 7.95 10.40 8.79
CA GLY A 81 8.76 10.46 7.58
C GLY A 81 7.97 10.58 6.28
N ILE A 82 8.66 10.30 5.17
CA ILE A 82 8.11 10.36 3.81
C ILE A 82 7.88 8.95 3.30
N PHE A 83 6.68 8.68 2.78
CA PHE A 83 6.25 7.37 2.34
C PHE A 83 5.71 7.42 0.92
N SER A 84 6.21 6.56 0.05
CA SER A 84 5.68 6.39 -1.30
C SER A 84 4.77 5.17 -1.37
N HIS A 85 3.57 5.35 -1.91
CA HIS A 85 2.58 4.29 -2.07
C HIS A 85 2.01 4.27 -3.48
N THR A 86 1.77 3.06 -3.99
CA THR A 86 0.83 2.86 -5.09
C THR A 86 -0.57 2.78 -4.49
N VAL A 87 -1.46 3.68 -4.89
CA VAL A 87 -2.88 3.64 -4.51
C VAL A 87 -3.73 3.15 -5.66
N SER A 88 -4.81 2.48 -5.33
CA SER A 88 -5.90 2.20 -6.26
C SER A 88 -7.16 2.92 -5.76
N TRP A 89 -7.69 3.81 -6.59
CA TRP A 89 -8.88 4.57 -6.27
C TRP A 89 -10.16 3.75 -6.52
N CYS A 90 -11.15 3.91 -5.65
CA CYS A 90 -12.46 3.28 -5.86
C CYS A 90 -13.10 3.74 -7.17
N THR A 91 -13.58 2.78 -7.96
CA THR A 91 -14.25 3.00 -9.25
C THR A 91 -15.75 2.69 -9.22
N CYS A 92 -16.32 2.35 -8.05
CA CYS A 92 -17.75 2.10 -7.94
C CYS A 92 -18.58 3.34 -8.31
N SER A 93 -19.81 3.13 -8.78
CA SER A 93 -20.68 4.20 -9.28
C SER A 93 -20.95 5.31 -8.26
N ASN A 94 -20.88 4.99 -6.97
CA ASN A 94 -21.11 5.92 -5.85
C ASN A 94 -19.83 6.63 -5.39
N ALA A 95 -18.67 6.33 -5.98
CA ALA A 95 -17.43 6.99 -5.64
C ALA A 95 -17.43 8.46 -6.13
N PRO A 96 -16.74 9.38 -5.43
CA PRO A 96 -16.56 10.75 -5.90
C PRO A 96 -15.88 10.75 -7.28
N LYS A 97 -16.48 11.43 -8.27
CA LYS A 97 -15.97 11.51 -9.65
C LYS A 97 -15.11 12.75 -9.94
N GLY A 98 -14.94 13.63 -8.94
CA GLY A 98 -14.21 14.89 -9.07
C GLY A 98 -12.75 14.79 -8.64
N GLU A 99 -12.22 15.91 -8.14
CA GLU A 99 -10.88 15.96 -7.56
C GLU A 99 -10.72 14.90 -6.48
N ARG A 100 -9.61 14.16 -6.57
CA ARG A 100 -9.32 13.05 -5.67
C ARG A 100 -8.53 13.59 -4.49
N HIS A 101 -9.22 13.81 -3.37
CA HIS A 101 -8.63 14.25 -2.12
C HIS A 101 -8.51 13.07 -1.15
N LEU A 102 -7.31 12.86 -0.61
CA LEU A 102 -7.05 11.86 0.43
C LEU A 102 -6.71 12.60 1.73
N GLN A 103 -7.57 12.47 2.73
CA GLN A 103 -7.33 12.98 4.09
C GLN A 103 -6.95 11.81 5.00
N LEU A 104 -5.82 11.94 5.69
CA LEU A 104 -5.18 10.90 6.51
C LEU A 104 -5.09 11.33 7.97
#